data_AF-A0A1M7QQB9-F1
#
_entry.id   AF-A0A1M7QQB9-F1
#
_cell.length_a   1.000
_cell.length_b   1.000
_cell.length_c   1.000
_cell.angle_alpha   90.00
_cell.angle_beta   90.00
_cell.angle_gamma   90.00
#
_symmetry.space_group_name_H-M   'P 1'
#
loop_
_entity.id
_entity.type
_entity.pdbx_description
1 polymer ?
#
loop_
_entity_poly.entity_id
_entity_poly.type
_entity_poly.pdbx_seq_one_letter_code
_entity_poly.pdbx_strand_id
1 'polypeptide(L)'
;MKNDEVRQGTGLAEETSSADQRLAVGLDTASLDLCSITVTYVDGETVVAAYSGLPGNQPATYKNFVAIWENSVIPWTAQPLAMVPIAQNSQQGSVTFNGLTITRAAYIVGYAVGPEISNICCSSLIAAGGLLAAPTQVSISLNYVGADMLSIHYQTLAGYLPQQYNNWIGLWKGYASPYNADTPLATVIINSNASEGTANMPNIQLEVNTNYTLIYFMGKERTMAAAILNFNTADFLAGI
;
A
#
# COMPACT_ATOMS: atom_id res chain seq x y z
N MET A 1 46.02 -53.41 31.44
CA MET A 1 45.99 -52.53 30.25
C MET A 1 44.54 -52.42 29.82
N LYS A 2 43.97 -51.22 29.98
CA LYS A 2 42.64 -50.85 29.49
C LYS A 2 42.69 -50.81 27.96
N ASN A 3 41.68 -51.34 27.28
CA ASN A 3 41.37 -50.95 25.91
C ASN A 3 39.90 -50.57 25.88
N ASP A 4 39.68 -49.27 25.76
CA ASP A 4 38.38 -48.61 25.66
C ASP A 4 37.75 -48.83 24.28
N GLU A 5 36.43 -48.93 24.31
CA GLU A 5 35.52 -48.97 23.17
C GLU A 5 35.60 -47.69 22.32
N VAL A 6 35.51 -47.83 21.00
CA VAL A 6 35.15 -46.70 20.12
C VAL A 6 33.85 -47.04 19.40
N ARG A 7 32.76 -46.46 19.91
CA ARG A 7 31.47 -46.33 19.24
C ARG A 7 31.64 -45.46 17.99
N GLN A 8 31.38 -46.01 16.81
CA GLN A 8 31.20 -45.21 15.60
C GLN A 8 29.80 -44.59 15.64
N GLY A 9 29.75 -43.26 15.77
CA GLY A 9 28.54 -42.47 15.68
C GLY A 9 28.02 -42.41 14.25
N THR A 10 26.74 -42.76 14.10
CA THR A 10 25.91 -42.48 12.94
C THR A 10 25.75 -40.97 12.77
N GLY A 11 26.48 -40.38 11.82
CA GLY A 11 26.22 -39.02 11.34
C GLY A 11 24.97 -39.03 10.47
N LEU A 12 23.82 -38.70 11.06
CA LEU A 12 22.67 -38.20 10.30
C LEU A 12 23.03 -36.76 9.90
N ALA A 13 23.33 -36.54 8.63
CA ALA A 13 23.30 -35.21 8.07
C ALA A 13 21.84 -34.75 8.12
N GLU A 14 21.55 -33.73 8.93
CA GLU A 14 20.32 -32.96 8.79
C GLU A 14 20.36 -32.26 7.44
N GLU A 15 19.71 -32.85 6.44
CA GLU A 15 19.28 -32.12 5.26
C GLU A 15 18.27 -31.07 5.74
N THR A 16 18.72 -29.82 5.83
CA THR A 16 17.82 -28.69 5.94
C THR A 16 16.97 -28.65 4.68
N SER A 17 15.70 -29.01 4.83
CA SER A 17 14.66 -28.86 3.81
C SER A 17 14.74 -27.47 3.18
N SER A 18 14.75 -27.39 1.85
CA SER A 18 14.82 -26.13 1.09
C SER A 18 13.63 -25.19 1.32
N ALA A 19 12.60 -25.64 2.04
CA ALA A 19 11.37 -24.89 2.30
C ALA A 19 11.50 -23.80 3.40
N ASP A 20 12.59 -23.76 4.18
CA ASP A 20 12.75 -22.83 5.31
C ASP A 20 13.84 -21.76 5.10
N GLN A 21 14.31 -21.57 3.87
CA GLN A 21 15.30 -20.54 3.54
C GLN A 21 14.66 -19.13 3.53
N ARG A 22 14.66 -18.50 4.70
CA ARG A 22 14.24 -17.10 4.95
C ARG A 22 15.27 -16.10 4.46
N LEU A 23 14.93 -15.28 3.48
CA LEU A 23 15.75 -14.13 3.12
C LEU A 23 15.57 -13.04 4.19
N ALA A 24 16.68 -12.44 4.60
CA ALA A 24 16.60 -11.22 5.39
C ALA A 24 16.12 -10.08 4.50
N VAL A 25 15.42 -9.11 5.07
CA VAL A 25 15.33 -7.78 4.48
C VAL A 25 16.52 -6.99 5.00
N GLY A 26 17.31 -6.39 4.12
CA GLY A 26 18.43 -5.55 4.54
C GLY A 26 17.95 -4.47 5.50
N LEU A 27 18.62 -4.33 6.64
CA LEU A 27 18.30 -3.29 7.63
C LEU A 27 18.29 -1.91 6.94
N ASP A 28 17.27 -1.10 7.23
CA ASP A 28 17.07 0.25 6.69
C ASP A 28 16.98 0.37 5.15
N THR A 29 16.74 -0.75 4.44
CA THR A 29 16.58 -0.73 2.98
C THR A 29 15.12 -0.61 2.52
N ALA A 30 14.17 -0.81 3.44
CA ALA A 30 12.76 -0.73 3.12
C ALA A 30 12.30 0.74 3.09
N SER A 31 11.75 1.18 1.96
CA SER A 31 11.18 2.53 1.78
C SER A 31 9.75 2.43 1.27
N LEU A 32 8.83 3.10 1.95
CA LEU A 32 7.41 3.12 1.64
C LEU A 32 6.98 4.51 1.17
N ASP A 33 6.55 4.61 -0.08
CA ASP A 33 5.91 5.81 -0.63
C ASP A 33 4.38 5.64 -0.58
N LEU A 34 3.70 6.65 -0.03
CA LEU A 34 2.25 6.66 0.16
C LEU A 34 1.63 7.90 -0.47
N CYS A 35 0.38 7.77 -0.92
CA CYS A 35 -0.45 8.92 -1.18
C CYS A 35 -0.88 9.59 0.14
N SER A 36 -0.98 10.92 0.16
CA SER A 36 -1.49 11.67 1.31
C SER A 36 -2.42 12.82 0.88
N ILE A 37 -3.32 13.17 1.78
CA ILE A 37 -4.14 14.36 1.68
C ILE A 37 -4.29 14.99 3.07
N THR A 38 -4.22 16.31 3.12
CA THR A 38 -4.33 17.10 4.34
C THR A 38 -5.21 18.30 4.07
N VAL A 39 -6.19 18.55 4.93
CA VAL A 39 -6.96 19.80 4.90
C VAL A 39 -6.12 20.92 5.52
N THR A 40 -5.83 21.94 4.73
CA THR A 40 -4.94 23.05 5.13
C THR A 40 -5.70 24.31 5.52
N TYR A 41 -6.97 24.43 5.11
CA TYR A 41 -7.82 25.56 5.44
C TYR A 41 -9.30 25.15 5.43
N VAL A 42 -10.07 25.66 6.39
CA VAL A 42 -11.52 25.49 6.47
C VAL A 42 -12.14 26.78 7.00
N ASP A 43 -13.20 27.25 6.34
CA ASP A 43 -14.13 28.23 6.87
C ASP A 43 -15.59 27.76 6.67
N GLY A 44 -16.57 28.66 6.79
CA GLY A 44 -17.99 28.32 6.65
C GLY A 44 -18.41 27.88 5.24
N GLU A 45 -17.64 28.21 4.21
CA GLU A 45 -18.00 27.97 2.80
C GLU A 45 -16.88 27.32 1.96
N THR A 46 -15.67 27.31 2.49
CA THR A 46 -14.44 26.97 1.78
C THR A 46 -13.67 25.88 2.51
N VAL A 47 -13.20 24.89 1.76
CA VAL A 47 -12.22 23.89 2.23
C VAL A 47 -11.08 23.83 1.24
N VAL A 48 -9.84 23.94 1.72
CA VAL A 48 -8.64 23.73 0.91
C VAL A 48 -7.95 22.46 1.38
N ALA A 49 -7.67 21.56 0.44
CA ALA A 49 -6.95 20.32 0.70
C ALA A 49 -5.70 20.24 -0.15
N ALA A 50 -4.55 19.96 0.48
CA ALA A 50 -3.30 19.65 -0.19
C ALA A 50 -3.19 18.14 -0.38
N TYR A 51 -2.89 17.70 -1.61
CA TYR A 51 -2.69 16.30 -1.96
C TYR A 51 -1.24 16.03 -2.38
N SER A 52 -0.80 14.80 -2.16
CA SER A 52 0.43 14.24 -2.71
C SER A 52 0.16 12.81 -3.17
N GLY A 53 0.33 12.54 -4.45
CA GLY A 53 0.32 11.21 -5.03
C GLY A 53 1.72 10.58 -5.06
N LEU A 54 1.79 9.35 -5.56
CA LEU A 54 3.05 8.60 -5.70
C LEU A 54 3.99 9.24 -6.74
N PRO A 55 5.32 8.99 -6.64
CA PRO A 55 6.30 9.45 -7.63
C PRO A 55 5.94 9.08 -9.08
N GLY A 56 5.91 10.10 -9.94
CA GLY A 56 5.60 9.94 -11.38
C GLY A 56 4.11 9.84 -11.72
N ASN A 57 3.23 10.00 -10.74
CA ASN A 57 1.79 10.06 -10.97
C ASN A 57 1.43 11.25 -11.88
N GLN A 58 0.40 11.07 -12.72
CA GLN A 58 -0.14 12.09 -13.62
C GLN A 58 -1.64 12.27 -13.35
N PRO A 59 -2.02 13.02 -12.30
CA PRO A 59 -3.40 13.08 -11.83
C PRO A 59 -4.44 13.46 -12.88
N ALA A 60 -4.14 14.41 -13.78
CA ALA A 60 -5.09 14.79 -14.83
C ALA A 60 -5.27 13.69 -15.88
N THR A 61 -4.17 13.08 -16.32
CA THR A 61 -4.21 11.96 -17.28
C THR A 61 -4.98 10.77 -16.71
N TYR A 62 -4.77 10.43 -15.44
CA TYR A 62 -5.37 9.26 -14.78
C TYR A 62 -6.71 9.56 -14.11
N LYS A 63 -7.22 10.79 -14.28
CA LYS A 63 -8.52 11.25 -13.78
C LYS A 63 -8.65 11.17 -12.26
N ASN A 64 -7.55 11.42 -11.56
CA ASN A 64 -7.53 11.54 -10.12
C ASN A 64 -8.39 12.74 -9.69
N PHE A 65 -9.00 12.63 -8.52
CA PHE A 65 -9.86 13.68 -7.98
C PHE A 65 -9.76 13.73 -6.46
N VAL A 66 -10.31 14.81 -5.91
CA VAL A 66 -10.54 14.97 -4.47
C VAL A 66 -12.03 15.15 -4.22
N ALA A 67 -12.56 14.54 -3.19
CA ALA A 67 -13.98 14.62 -2.84
C ALA A 67 -14.18 14.82 -1.34
N ILE A 68 -15.31 15.41 -0.96
CA ILE A 68 -15.66 15.72 0.43
C ILE A 68 -17.08 15.24 0.77
N TRP A 69 -17.26 14.73 2.00
CA TRP A 69 -18.54 14.33 2.57
C TRP A 69 -18.70 14.91 3.97
N GLU A 70 -19.93 15.17 4.40
CA GLU A 70 -20.28 15.38 5.82
C GLU A 70 -20.39 14.00 6.50
N ASN A 71 -19.24 13.41 6.81
CA ASN A 71 -19.11 12.13 7.48
C ASN A 71 -17.74 12.03 8.17
N SER A 72 -17.57 11.09 9.11
CA SER A 72 -16.29 10.80 9.75
C SER A 72 -15.47 9.72 9.03
N VAL A 73 -16.08 9.00 8.09
CA VAL A 73 -15.46 7.96 7.25
C VAL A 73 -15.99 8.07 5.83
N ILE A 74 -15.21 7.62 4.83
CA ILE A 74 -15.63 7.66 3.42
C ILE A 74 -16.88 6.77 3.25
N PRO A 75 -18.04 7.34 2.86
CA PRO A 75 -19.22 6.54 2.58
C PRO A 75 -19.15 6.04 1.13
N TRP A 76 -18.58 4.85 0.94
CA TRP A 76 -18.22 4.28 -0.38
C TRP A 76 -19.33 4.19 -1.43
N THR A 77 -20.60 4.30 -1.04
CA THR A 77 -21.77 4.24 -1.94
C THR A 77 -22.54 5.56 -2.03
N ALA A 78 -22.17 6.58 -1.26
CA ALA A 78 -22.87 7.87 -1.23
C ALA A 78 -22.14 8.91 -2.08
N GLN A 79 -22.91 9.74 -2.78
CA GLN A 79 -22.33 10.86 -3.53
C GLN A 79 -21.66 11.86 -2.58
N PRO A 80 -20.50 12.43 -2.97
CA PRO A 80 -19.87 13.50 -2.22
C PRO A 80 -20.70 14.79 -2.27
N LEU A 81 -20.53 15.64 -1.25
CA LEU A 81 -21.03 17.01 -1.27
C LEU A 81 -20.41 17.79 -2.44
N ALA A 82 -19.12 17.57 -2.67
CA ALA A 82 -18.40 18.13 -3.80
C ALA A 82 -17.26 17.21 -4.22
N MET A 83 -16.97 17.22 -5.52
CA MET A 83 -15.89 16.46 -6.14
C MET A 83 -15.16 17.37 -7.13
N VAL A 84 -13.84 17.44 -7.03
CA VAL A 84 -12.99 18.29 -7.86
C VAL A 84 -11.98 17.41 -8.58
N PRO A 85 -12.04 17.29 -9.92
CA PRO A 85 -11.01 16.62 -10.70
C PRO A 85 -9.71 17.42 -10.67
N ILE A 86 -8.57 16.74 -10.63
CA ILE A 86 -7.27 17.42 -10.68
C ILE A 86 -6.92 17.70 -12.14
N ALA A 87 -6.79 18.98 -12.49
CA ALA A 87 -6.59 19.41 -13.87
C ALA A 87 -5.13 19.39 -14.35
N GLN A 88 -4.16 19.14 -13.45
CA GLN A 88 -2.73 19.17 -13.76
C GLN A 88 -2.05 17.82 -13.48
N ASN A 89 -0.99 17.52 -14.21
CA ASN A 89 -0.18 16.30 -14.03
C ASN A 89 0.94 16.46 -12.99
N SER A 90 0.80 17.42 -12.06
CA SER A 90 1.69 17.50 -10.91
C SER A 90 1.29 16.43 -9.90
N GLN A 91 2.25 15.62 -9.43
CA GLN A 91 2.01 14.61 -8.40
C GLN A 91 1.53 15.21 -7.07
N GLN A 92 1.75 16.50 -6.83
CA GLN A 92 1.32 17.22 -5.64
C GLN A 92 0.68 18.56 -5.99
N GLY A 93 -0.22 19.03 -5.14
CA GLY A 93 -0.88 20.32 -5.31
C GLY A 93 -1.95 20.57 -4.26
N SER A 94 -2.82 21.52 -4.53
CA SER A 94 -3.99 21.80 -3.71
C SER A 94 -5.25 21.90 -4.55
N VAL A 95 -6.38 21.61 -3.92
CA VAL A 95 -7.72 21.81 -4.45
C VAL A 95 -8.52 22.67 -3.48
N THR A 96 -9.43 23.48 -4.02
CA THR A 96 -10.34 24.31 -3.23
C THR A 96 -11.76 23.92 -3.55
N PHE A 97 -12.52 23.59 -2.52
CA PHE A 97 -13.97 23.49 -2.56
C PHE A 97 -14.55 24.84 -2.13
N ASN A 98 -15.42 25.42 -2.96
CA ASN A 98 -16.13 26.67 -2.65
C ASN A 98 -17.63 26.42 -2.62
N GLY A 99 -18.38 27.30 -1.95
CA GLY A 99 -19.84 27.22 -1.88
C GLY A 99 -20.36 26.02 -1.09
N LEU A 100 -19.55 25.51 -0.17
CA LEU A 100 -20.00 24.53 0.81
C LEU A 100 -20.83 25.23 1.90
N THR A 101 -21.52 24.45 2.72
CA THR A 101 -22.10 24.93 3.97
C THR A 101 -21.49 24.10 5.10
N ILE A 102 -20.36 24.57 5.63
CA ILE A 102 -19.63 23.87 6.67
C ILE A 102 -20.28 24.17 8.03
N THR A 103 -20.77 23.13 8.66
CA THR A 103 -21.40 23.15 9.99
C THR A 103 -20.43 22.63 11.05
N ARG A 104 -20.92 22.38 12.27
CA ARG A 104 -20.15 21.73 13.35
C ARG A 104 -20.06 20.21 13.20
N ALA A 105 -20.60 19.63 12.13
CA ALA A 105 -20.48 18.21 11.83
C ALA A 105 -19.03 17.82 11.47
N ALA A 106 -18.77 16.52 11.42
CA ALA A 106 -17.51 16.00 10.91
C ALA A 106 -17.55 15.93 9.37
N TYR A 107 -16.44 16.22 8.73
CA TYR A 107 -16.27 16.08 7.29
C TYR A 107 -15.04 15.25 6.96
N ILE A 108 -15.11 14.45 5.92
CA ILE A 108 -14.00 13.63 5.44
C ILE A 108 -13.67 14.05 4.01
N VAL A 109 -12.39 14.28 3.75
CA VAL A 109 -11.87 14.58 2.42
C VAL A 109 -11.05 13.40 1.94
N GLY A 110 -11.34 12.88 0.74
CA GLY A 110 -10.62 11.73 0.15
C GLY A 110 -9.90 12.10 -1.14
N TYR A 111 -8.73 11.51 -1.37
CA TYR A 111 -7.96 11.62 -2.62
C TYR A 111 -7.97 10.29 -3.38
N ALA A 112 -8.38 10.33 -4.65
CA ALA A 112 -8.48 9.18 -5.53
C ALA A 112 -7.35 9.11 -6.57
N VAL A 113 -6.85 7.90 -6.80
CA VAL A 113 -5.84 7.58 -7.83
C VAL A 113 -6.46 7.05 -9.13
N GLY A 114 -7.72 7.38 -9.39
CA GLY A 114 -8.48 6.97 -10.55
C GLY A 114 -9.84 7.68 -10.60
N PRO A 115 -10.68 7.38 -11.61
CA PRO A 115 -11.91 8.11 -11.86
C PRO A 115 -13.07 7.77 -10.92
N GLU A 116 -12.99 6.68 -10.15
CA GLU A 116 -14.10 6.19 -9.32
C GLU A 116 -13.87 6.43 -7.81
N ILE A 117 -14.96 6.55 -7.03
CA ILE A 117 -14.91 6.65 -5.56
C ILE A 117 -14.15 5.46 -4.94
N SER A 118 -14.24 4.28 -5.54
CA SER A 118 -13.48 3.10 -5.13
C SER A 118 -11.96 3.22 -5.32
N ASN A 119 -11.47 4.29 -5.96
CA ASN A 119 -10.04 4.55 -6.11
C ASN A 119 -9.48 5.52 -5.05
N ILE A 120 -10.27 5.92 -4.04
CA ILE A 120 -9.81 6.75 -2.92
C ILE A 120 -8.83 5.97 -2.05
N CYS A 121 -7.59 6.45 -1.99
CA CYS A 121 -6.48 5.76 -1.34
C CYS A 121 -5.99 6.44 -0.05
N CYS A 122 -6.37 7.70 0.19
CA CYS A 122 -6.11 8.38 1.43
C CYS A 122 -7.19 9.41 1.75
N SER A 123 -7.30 9.77 3.03
CA SER A 123 -8.33 10.68 3.53
C SER A 123 -7.86 11.54 4.70
N SER A 124 -8.46 12.72 4.86
CA SER A 124 -8.24 13.64 5.97
C SER A 124 -9.57 14.01 6.62
N LEU A 125 -9.63 13.94 7.95
CA LEU A 125 -10.80 14.28 8.75
C LEU A 125 -10.77 15.75 9.17
N ILE A 126 -11.90 16.44 9.01
CA ILE A 126 -12.21 17.74 9.60
C ILE A 126 -13.18 17.44 10.76
N ALA A 127 -12.67 17.42 11.99
CA ALA A 127 -13.51 17.18 13.16
C ALA A 127 -13.09 18.05 14.35
N ALA A 128 -14.07 18.47 15.14
CA ALA A 128 -13.86 19.11 16.43
C ALA A 128 -13.69 18.04 17.53
N GLY A 129 -12.56 17.32 17.52
CA GLY A 129 -12.13 16.54 18.69
C GLY A 129 -11.77 15.06 18.44
N GLY A 130 -10.54 14.73 18.82
CA GLY A 130 -10.15 13.55 19.63
C GLY A 130 -10.46 12.12 19.18
N LEU A 131 -11.17 11.89 18.07
CA LEU A 131 -11.43 10.53 17.58
C LEU A 131 -10.11 9.82 17.25
N LEU A 132 -9.98 8.56 17.71
CA LEU A 132 -8.91 7.66 17.30
C LEU A 132 -8.96 7.53 15.78
N ALA A 133 -7.87 7.93 15.11
CA ALA A 133 -7.82 7.98 13.67
C ALA A 133 -7.84 6.55 13.11
N ALA A 134 -8.92 6.20 12.41
CA ALA A 134 -8.89 5.07 11.48
C ALA A 134 -7.76 5.29 10.45
N PRO A 135 -7.26 4.22 9.79
CA PRO A 135 -6.22 4.36 8.78
C PRO A 135 -6.64 5.41 7.75
N THR A 136 -5.79 6.42 7.57
CA THR A 136 -6.01 7.56 6.67
C THR A 136 -5.35 7.36 5.32
N GLN A 137 -4.60 6.28 5.13
CA GLN A 137 -3.84 5.99 3.92
C GLN A 137 -3.82 4.48 3.70
N VAL A 138 -3.86 4.06 2.44
CA VAL A 138 -3.59 2.68 2.03
C VAL A 138 -2.10 2.42 2.18
N SER A 139 -1.72 1.29 2.76
CA SER A 139 -0.33 0.92 2.97
C SER A 139 -0.10 -0.58 2.77
N ILE A 140 1.17 -0.94 2.55
CA ILE A 140 1.63 -2.33 2.51
C ILE A 140 2.91 -2.46 3.32
N SER A 141 3.14 -3.64 3.89
CA SER A 141 4.39 -4.00 4.56
C SER A 141 4.70 -5.49 4.33
N LEU A 142 5.95 -5.87 4.57
CA LEU A 142 6.39 -7.26 4.46
C LEU A 142 6.19 -7.97 5.80
N ASN A 143 5.42 -9.06 5.79
CA ASN A 143 5.34 -10.00 6.91
C ASN A 143 6.46 -11.05 6.82
N TYR A 144 6.80 -11.46 5.59
CA TYR A 144 7.75 -12.53 5.32
C TYR A 144 8.40 -12.37 3.96
N VAL A 145 9.71 -12.64 3.90
CA VAL A 145 10.49 -12.75 2.66
C VAL A 145 11.24 -14.07 2.67
N GLY A 146 10.84 -14.99 1.79
CA GLY A 146 11.52 -16.25 1.53
C GLY A 146 12.11 -16.25 0.12
N ALA A 147 12.99 -17.22 -0.16
CA ALA A 147 13.56 -17.38 -1.50
C ALA A 147 12.49 -17.59 -2.59
N ASP A 148 11.38 -18.24 -2.24
CA ASP A 148 10.30 -18.64 -3.16
C ASP A 148 8.91 -18.09 -2.83
N MET A 149 8.81 -17.27 -1.78
CA MET A 149 7.53 -16.76 -1.28
C MET A 149 7.66 -15.37 -0.65
N LEU A 150 6.69 -14.49 -0.93
CA LEU A 150 6.45 -13.28 -0.14
C LEU A 150 5.12 -13.37 0.60
N SER A 151 5.11 -12.86 1.83
CA SER A 151 3.88 -12.57 2.56
C SER A 151 3.81 -11.08 2.84
N ILE A 152 2.75 -10.43 2.38
CA ILE A 152 2.61 -8.97 2.36
C ILE A 152 1.38 -8.62 3.16
N HIS A 153 1.54 -7.82 4.21
CA HIS A 153 0.41 -7.20 4.88
C HIS A 153 -0.09 -6.03 4.06
N TYR A 154 -1.40 -5.88 3.97
CA TYR A 154 -2.04 -4.71 3.38
C TYR A 154 -3.04 -4.11 4.34
N GLN A 155 -3.20 -2.79 4.27
CA GLN A 155 -4.21 -2.03 4.99
C GLN A 155 -4.81 -0.97 4.07
N THR A 156 -6.12 -0.86 4.06
CA THR A 156 -6.90 0.13 3.31
C THR A 156 -7.74 0.99 4.25
N LEU A 157 -8.42 1.99 3.70
CA LEU A 157 -9.33 2.84 4.45
C LEU A 157 -10.52 2.05 5.04
N ALA A 158 -11.08 2.56 6.14
CA ALA A 158 -12.19 1.92 6.84
C ALA A 158 -13.41 1.71 5.92
N GLY A 159 -13.99 0.51 5.99
CA GLY A 159 -15.17 0.12 5.20
C GLY A 159 -14.89 -0.16 3.72
N TYR A 160 -13.65 -0.04 3.27
CA TYR A 160 -13.26 -0.36 1.89
C TYR A 160 -13.26 -1.88 1.65
N LEU A 161 -13.63 -2.28 0.43
CA LEU A 161 -13.85 -3.69 0.05
C LEU A 161 -12.89 -4.09 -1.10
N PRO A 162 -11.61 -4.42 -0.80
CA PRO A 162 -10.58 -4.55 -1.83
C PRO A 162 -10.82 -5.68 -2.84
N GLN A 163 -11.39 -6.82 -2.44
CA GLN A 163 -11.75 -7.88 -3.37
C GLN A 163 -12.83 -7.43 -4.36
N GLN A 164 -13.87 -6.75 -3.89
CA GLN A 164 -14.94 -6.23 -4.74
C GLN A 164 -14.40 -5.28 -5.82
N TYR A 165 -13.39 -4.47 -5.49
CA TYR A 165 -12.80 -3.50 -6.40
C TYR A 165 -11.62 -4.03 -7.22
N ASN A 166 -11.33 -5.34 -7.13
CA ASN A 166 -10.27 -6.02 -7.87
C ASN A 166 -8.87 -5.46 -7.55
N ASN A 167 -8.62 -5.18 -6.28
CA ASN A 167 -7.30 -4.75 -5.84
C ASN A 167 -6.30 -5.89 -5.98
N TRP A 168 -5.06 -5.53 -6.23
CA TRP A 168 -3.98 -6.48 -6.42
C TRP A 168 -2.64 -5.84 -6.05
N ILE A 169 -1.64 -6.70 -5.84
CA ILE A 169 -0.26 -6.29 -5.59
C ILE A 169 0.61 -6.88 -6.70
N GLY A 170 1.52 -6.09 -7.24
CA GLY A 170 2.54 -6.56 -8.17
C GLY A 170 3.94 -6.48 -7.57
N LEU A 171 4.83 -7.35 -8.03
CA LEU A 171 6.25 -7.41 -7.68
C LEU A 171 7.12 -7.16 -8.91
N TRP A 172 8.13 -6.31 -8.77
CA TRP A 172 9.15 -6.04 -9.79
C TRP A 172 10.56 -6.22 -9.22
N LYS A 173 11.50 -6.63 -10.07
CA LYS A 173 12.93 -6.58 -9.78
C LYS A 173 13.45 -5.17 -10.04
N GLY A 174 14.29 -4.66 -9.13
CA GLY A 174 14.78 -3.30 -9.13
C GLY A 174 13.72 -2.29 -8.70
N TYR A 175 14.04 -1.01 -8.86
CA TYR A 175 13.10 0.09 -8.64
C TYR A 175 12.13 0.20 -9.82
N ALA A 176 10.83 0.14 -9.54
CA ALA A 176 9.79 0.23 -10.55
C ALA A 176 8.80 1.36 -10.24
N SER A 177 8.36 2.06 -11.30
CA SER A 177 7.22 2.99 -11.22
C SER A 177 5.99 2.33 -11.87
N PRO A 178 4.81 2.43 -11.24
CA PRO A 178 3.61 1.78 -11.77
C PRO A 178 3.17 2.32 -13.13
N TYR A 179 3.66 3.51 -13.50
CA TYR A 179 3.21 4.26 -14.68
C TYR A 179 4.00 3.95 -15.95
N ASN A 180 5.14 3.27 -15.85
CA ASN A 180 6.00 2.94 -16.99
C ASN A 180 6.76 1.61 -16.86
N ALA A 181 6.64 0.89 -15.74
CA ALA A 181 7.34 -0.37 -15.56
C ALA A 181 6.84 -1.46 -16.51
N ASP A 182 7.72 -2.40 -16.85
CA ASP A 182 7.38 -3.61 -17.60
C ASP A 182 6.45 -4.54 -16.82
N THR A 183 6.14 -5.71 -17.38
CA THR A 183 5.34 -6.74 -16.73
C THR A 183 5.93 -7.13 -15.35
N PRO A 184 5.12 -7.24 -14.29
CA PRO A 184 5.59 -7.70 -12.99
C PRO A 184 6.17 -9.12 -13.05
N LEU A 185 7.14 -9.39 -12.19
CA LEU A 185 7.63 -10.76 -11.93
C LEU A 185 6.51 -11.65 -11.39
N ALA A 186 5.70 -11.11 -10.50
CA ALA A 186 4.59 -11.82 -9.88
C ALA A 186 3.45 -10.85 -9.52
N THR A 187 2.24 -11.39 -9.45
CA THR A 187 1.06 -10.64 -9.00
C THR A 187 0.23 -11.48 -8.05
N VAL A 188 -0.50 -10.83 -7.16
CA VAL A 188 -1.50 -11.45 -6.30
C VAL A 188 -2.75 -10.57 -6.24
N ILE A 189 -3.92 -11.19 -6.43
CA ILE A 189 -5.22 -10.53 -6.28
C ILE A 189 -5.61 -10.59 -4.80
N ILE A 190 -6.19 -9.50 -4.28
CA ILE A 190 -6.76 -9.48 -2.94
C ILE A 190 -8.10 -10.22 -2.95
N ASN A 191 -8.15 -11.37 -2.28
CA ASN A 191 -9.31 -12.26 -2.27
C ASN A 191 -10.19 -12.13 -1.01
N SER A 192 -10.05 -11.02 -0.28
CA SER A 192 -10.85 -10.70 0.91
C SER A 192 -11.39 -9.28 0.80
N ASN A 193 -12.61 -9.07 1.31
CA ASN A 193 -13.20 -7.74 1.48
C ASN A 193 -12.83 -7.09 2.83
N ALA A 194 -12.00 -7.72 3.65
CA ALA A 194 -11.46 -7.08 4.83
C ALA A 194 -10.53 -5.93 4.41
N SER A 195 -10.66 -4.78 5.09
CA SER A 195 -9.83 -3.59 4.86
C SER A 195 -8.39 -3.75 5.34
N GLU A 196 -8.04 -4.90 5.92
CA GLU A 196 -6.68 -5.29 6.22
C GLU A 196 -6.53 -6.80 6.10
N GLY A 197 -5.33 -7.27 5.83
CA GLY A 197 -5.09 -8.70 5.69
C GLY A 197 -3.68 -9.02 5.23
N THR A 198 -3.53 -10.24 4.74
CA THR A 198 -2.26 -10.74 4.19
C THR A 198 -2.48 -11.29 2.80
N ALA A 199 -1.65 -10.87 1.86
CA ALA A 199 -1.55 -11.41 0.51
C ALA A 199 -0.25 -12.19 0.37
N ASN A 200 -0.34 -13.40 -0.18
CA ASN A 200 0.82 -14.28 -0.35
C ASN A 200 1.14 -14.41 -1.84
N MET A 201 2.42 -14.26 -2.21
CA MET A 201 2.93 -14.52 -3.56
C MET A 201 3.85 -15.75 -3.52
N PRO A 202 3.33 -16.97 -3.73
CA PRO A 202 4.14 -18.17 -3.82
C PRO A 202 4.81 -18.32 -5.20
N ASN A 203 5.77 -19.25 -5.29
CA ASN A 203 6.45 -19.64 -6.54
C ASN A 203 7.19 -18.48 -7.23
N ILE A 204 7.74 -17.57 -6.45
CA ILE A 204 8.64 -16.52 -6.96
C ILE A 204 10.09 -17.00 -6.88
N GLN A 205 11.03 -16.26 -7.45
CA GLN A 205 12.46 -16.50 -7.24
C GLN A 205 13.12 -15.17 -6.89
N LEU A 206 13.43 -15.01 -5.61
CA LEU A 206 14.13 -13.83 -5.12
C LEU A 206 15.63 -14.12 -5.06
N GLU A 207 16.41 -13.22 -5.65
CA GLU A 207 17.86 -13.22 -5.58
C GLU A 207 18.30 -12.50 -4.31
N VAL A 208 19.44 -12.90 -3.73
CA VAL A 208 20.06 -12.17 -2.61
C VAL A 208 20.65 -10.85 -3.09
N ASN A 209 20.80 -9.89 -2.16
CA ASN A 209 21.40 -8.57 -2.41
C ASN A 209 20.75 -7.82 -3.59
N THR A 210 19.45 -7.99 -3.76
CA THR A 210 18.69 -7.50 -4.92
C THR A 210 17.54 -6.62 -4.47
N ASN A 211 17.39 -5.47 -5.14
CA ASN A 211 16.26 -4.57 -4.90
C ASN A 211 15.00 -5.12 -5.56
N TYR A 212 13.87 -4.94 -4.88
CA TYR A 212 12.55 -5.27 -5.38
C TYR A 212 11.57 -4.14 -5.04
N THR A 213 10.54 -4.00 -5.88
CA THR A 213 9.43 -3.06 -5.66
C THR A 213 8.12 -3.83 -5.60
N LEU A 214 7.35 -3.61 -4.55
CA LEU A 214 5.95 -3.98 -4.42
C LEU A 214 5.06 -2.76 -4.63
N ILE A 215 3.96 -2.93 -5.33
CA ILE A 215 2.98 -1.85 -5.56
C ILE A 215 1.58 -2.37 -5.31
N TYR A 216 0.80 -1.64 -4.51
CA TYR A 216 -0.61 -1.91 -4.25
C TYR A 216 -1.50 -1.06 -5.16
N PHE A 217 -2.45 -1.69 -5.85
CA PHE A 217 -3.37 -1.03 -6.79
C PHE A 217 -4.82 -1.06 -6.29
N MET A 218 -5.49 0.08 -6.42
CA MET A 218 -6.90 0.30 -6.00
C MET A 218 -7.93 -0.19 -7.02
N GLY A 219 -7.48 -0.89 -8.05
CA GLY A 219 -8.28 -1.42 -9.13
C GLY A 219 -7.42 -2.15 -10.15
N LYS A 220 -8.03 -2.58 -11.26
CA LYS A 220 -7.36 -3.41 -12.29
C LYS A 220 -6.23 -2.67 -13.01
N GLU A 221 -6.35 -1.36 -13.16
CA GLU A 221 -5.40 -0.56 -13.94
C GLU A 221 -4.15 -0.21 -13.13
N ARG A 222 -2.99 -0.27 -13.78
CA ARG A 222 -1.69 0.09 -13.14
C ARG A 222 -1.59 1.57 -12.78
N THR A 223 -2.40 2.42 -13.39
CA THR A 223 -2.45 3.85 -13.05
C THR A 223 -3.08 4.11 -11.69
N MET A 224 -3.75 3.11 -11.08
CA MET A 224 -4.45 3.21 -9.80
C MET A 224 -3.58 2.80 -8.59
N ALA A 225 -2.27 3.07 -8.66
CA ALA A 225 -1.34 2.74 -7.59
C ALA A 225 -1.57 3.63 -6.35
N ALA A 226 -1.55 3.02 -5.16
CA ALA A 226 -1.81 3.71 -3.88
C ALA A 226 -0.63 3.65 -2.89
N ALA A 227 0.23 2.64 -2.99
CA ALA A 227 1.42 2.50 -2.16
C ALA A 227 2.54 1.81 -2.96
N ILE A 228 3.78 2.23 -2.74
CA ILE A 228 4.99 1.61 -3.30
C ILE A 228 5.92 1.25 -2.15
N LEU A 229 6.30 -0.01 -2.05
CA LEU A 229 7.29 -0.50 -1.08
C LEU A 229 8.51 -1.01 -1.84
N ASN A 230 9.64 -0.34 -1.66
CA ASN A 230 10.94 -0.81 -2.11
C ASN A 230 11.63 -1.54 -0.97
N PHE A 231 12.31 -2.65 -1.26
CA PHE A 231 13.10 -3.39 -0.27
C PHE A 231 14.29 -4.07 -0.94
N ASN A 232 15.34 -4.33 -0.18
CA ASN A 232 16.49 -5.13 -0.62
C ASN A 232 16.49 -6.47 0.12
N THR A 233 16.63 -7.56 -0.64
CA THR A 233 16.90 -8.88 -0.05
C THR A 233 18.35 -8.93 0.42
N ALA A 234 18.59 -9.46 1.61
CA ALA A 234 19.93 -9.69 2.13
C ALA A 234 20.14 -11.18 2.40
N ASP A 235 21.40 -11.57 2.62
CA ASP A 235 21.75 -12.94 2.96
C ASP A 235 20.96 -13.45 4.17
N PHE A 236 20.75 -14.77 4.21
CA PHE A 236 19.97 -15.45 5.23
C PHE A 236 20.36 -15.03 6.64
N LEU A 237 19.36 -14.81 7.51
CA LEU A 237 19.60 -14.84 8.95
C LEU A 237 19.92 -16.29 9.34
N ALA A 238 21.19 -16.66 9.29
CA ALA A 238 21.67 -17.93 9.80
C ALA A 238 21.63 -17.90 11.34
N GLY A 239 20.61 -18.52 11.94
CA GLY A 239 20.56 -18.88 13.35
C GLY A 239 20.36 -17.72 14.32
N ILE A 240 19.12 -17.57 14.78
CA ILE A 240 18.81 -17.09 16.13
C ILE A 240 17.92 -18.14 16.80
#